data_AF-A0A1D1XK98-F1
#
_entry.id   AF-A0A1D1XK98-F1
#
_cell.length_a   1.000
_cell.length_b   1.000
_cell.length_c   1.000
_cell.angle_alpha   90.00
_cell.angle_beta   90.00
_cell.angle_gamma   90.00
#
_symmetry.space_group_name_H-M   'P 1'
#
loop_
_entity.id
_entity.type
_entity.pdbx_description
1 polymer ?
#
loop_
_entity_poly.entity_id
_entity_poly.type
_entity_poly.pdbx_seq_one_letter_code
_entity_poly.pdbx_strand_id
1 'polypeptide(L)'
;MEEEPHAADGTPPPAPATITPPIAPIPLPPPTLAAIPRPPPAATPAPADGSESDREGSSPPPHSSAAADEYEISEESRAVRERQEKARQELLLKRKAYAMAVPTNPEAVRARLRRLGEPVTLFGEREMERRDRLRAIMVRLDAEGQLERLLRAHDEEEQAAEAAAAEAGEGEEGPIKYPFFTVGSQELLQARVDIAKYSLARAAGRLDRARRRREDPDEDPDAEAELVLQQATGFALDCSEIGDDRPLTGCSFSYDGSLLATRSSLPHRIPSIWKIPRNCQF
;
A
#
# COMPACT_ATOMS: atom_id res chain seq x y z
N MET A 1 45.17 -66.63 23.33
CA MET A 1 45.09 -65.32 22.65
C MET A 1 43.88 -65.37 21.77
N GLU A 2 42.71 -65.11 22.32
CA GLU A 2 41.52 -64.72 21.55
C GLU A 2 40.80 -63.70 22.44
N GLU A 3 40.68 -62.48 21.91
CA GLU A 3 40.22 -61.26 22.60
C GLU A 3 38.70 -61.26 22.78
N GLU A 4 38.25 -60.77 23.95
CA GLU A 4 36.88 -60.33 24.15
C GLU A 4 36.61 -58.99 23.45
N PRO A 5 35.39 -58.76 22.91
CA PRO A 5 35.02 -57.45 22.40
C PRO A 5 34.52 -56.53 23.53
N HIS A 6 35.16 -55.37 23.61
CA HIS A 6 34.81 -54.22 24.45
C HIS A 6 33.36 -53.72 24.25
N ALA A 7 32.68 -53.48 25.37
CA ALA A 7 31.43 -52.73 25.42
C ALA A 7 31.65 -51.26 25.02
N ALA A 8 30.95 -50.80 23.99
CA ALA A 8 30.88 -49.39 23.62
C ALA A 8 29.64 -48.76 24.26
N ASP A 9 29.89 -47.89 25.23
CA ASP A 9 28.89 -47.04 25.89
C ASP A 9 28.48 -45.92 24.90
N GLY A 10 27.28 -46.04 24.34
CA GLY A 10 26.76 -45.16 23.29
C GLY A 10 25.82 -44.11 23.86
N THR A 11 26.34 -42.93 24.22
CA THR A 11 25.51 -41.75 24.52
C THR A 11 24.80 -41.28 23.24
N PRO A 12 23.46 -41.14 23.21
CA PRO A 12 22.77 -40.67 22.01
C PRO A 12 23.06 -39.19 21.74
N PRO A 13 23.08 -38.75 20.46
CA PRO A 13 23.30 -37.35 20.11
C PRO A 13 22.11 -36.47 20.53
N PRO A 14 22.34 -35.19 20.89
CA PRO A 14 21.27 -34.28 21.27
C PRO A 14 20.35 -33.95 20.09
N ALA A 15 19.04 -33.93 20.35
CA ALA A 15 18.01 -33.58 19.36
C ALA A 15 18.20 -32.15 18.80
N PRO A 16 17.85 -31.90 17.53
CA PRO A 16 17.96 -30.57 16.94
C PRO A 16 16.94 -29.61 17.55
N ALA A 17 17.36 -28.37 17.82
CA ALA A 17 16.53 -27.34 18.41
C ALA A 17 15.36 -26.93 17.49
N THR A 18 14.15 -26.99 18.01
CA THR A 18 12.93 -26.51 17.34
C THR A 18 12.96 -24.98 17.25
N ILE A 19 13.12 -24.46 16.03
CA ILE A 19 13.01 -23.02 15.75
C ILE A 19 11.53 -22.67 15.59
N THR A 20 10.92 -22.11 16.63
CA THR A 20 9.59 -21.49 16.54
C THR A 20 9.71 -20.11 15.89
N PRO A 21 8.90 -19.77 14.86
CA PRO A 21 8.92 -18.43 14.28
C PRO A 21 8.38 -17.40 15.29
N PRO A 22 8.93 -16.17 15.32
CA PRO A 22 8.51 -15.14 16.25
C PRO A 22 7.09 -14.63 15.92
N ILE A 23 6.17 -14.77 16.87
CA ILE A 23 4.86 -14.11 16.85
C ILE A 23 5.08 -12.62 17.11
N ALA A 24 4.60 -11.77 16.20
CA ALA A 24 4.65 -10.32 16.35
C ALA A 24 3.73 -9.86 17.50
N PRO A 25 4.18 -8.97 18.40
CA PRO A 25 3.37 -8.48 19.51
C PRO A 25 2.29 -7.49 19.05
N ILE A 26 1.09 -7.63 19.61
CA ILE A 26 -0.07 -6.75 19.37
C ILE A 26 0.19 -5.38 20.04
N PRO A 27 -0.01 -4.25 19.34
CA PRO A 27 0.25 -2.92 19.91
C PRO A 27 -0.82 -2.53 20.94
N LEU A 28 -0.35 -2.05 22.11
CA LEU A 28 -1.19 -1.52 23.18
C LEU A 28 -1.70 -0.10 22.85
N PRO A 29 -2.93 0.27 23.26
CA PRO A 29 -3.47 1.60 23.02
C PRO A 29 -2.77 2.67 23.90
N PRO A 30 -2.62 3.91 23.40
CA PRO A 30 -1.92 4.97 24.12
C PRO A 30 -2.76 5.53 25.30
N PRO A 31 -2.11 6.02 26.38
CA PRO A 31 -2.80 6.58 27.52
C PRO A 31 -3.38 7.97 27.22
N THR A 32 -4.58 8.23 27.73
CA THR A 32 -5.28 9.52 27.64
C THR A 32 -4.63 10.56 28.56
N LEU A 33 -4.02 11.60 27.99
CA LEU A 33 -3.47 12.74 28.73
C LEU A 33 -4.55 13.83 28.93
N ALA A 34 -4.74 14.23 30.18
CA ALA A 34 -5.68 15.28 30.60
C ALA A 34 -5.26 16.68 30.10
N ALA A 35 -6.24 17.53 29.81
CA ALA A 35 -6.06 18.87 29.24
C ALA A 35 -5.50 19.88 30.26
N ILE A 36 -4.52 20.68 29.83
CA ILE A 36 -3.91 21.81 30.57
C ILE A 36 -4.65 23.11 30.22
N PRO A 37 -4.94 24.02 31.18
CA PRO A 37 -5.76 25.21 30.92
C PRO A 37 -4.97 26.34 30.24
N ARG A 38 -5.64 27.06 29.33
CA ARG A 38 -5.10 28.20 28.54
C ARG A 38 -5.01 29.51 29.36
N PRO A 39 -3.98 30.34 29.16
CA PRO A 39 -3.93 31.72 29.67
C PRO A 39 -4.67 32.71 28.74
N PRO A 40 -5.05 33.91 29.22
CA PRO A 40 -5.87 34.87 28.48
C PRO A 40 -5.05 35.67 27.46
N PRO A 41 -5.69 36.24 26.42
CA PRO A 41 -4.99 37.00 25.38
C PRO A 41 -4.63 38.42 25.83
N ALA A 42 -3.44 38.88 25.42
CA ALA A 42 -2.92 40.22 25.64
C ALA A 42 -3.53 41.25 24.65
N ALA A 43 -3.66 42.49 25.15
CA ALA A 43 -4.30 43.62 24.49
C ALA A 43 -3.51 44.21 23.32
N THR A 44 -4.25 44.69 22.32
CA THR A 44 -3.81 45.56 21.20
C THR A 44 -3.30 46.93 21.66
N PRO A 45 -2.27 47.50 21.04
CA PRO A 45 -2.00 48.93 21.12
C PRO A 45 -2.58 49.72 19.94
N ALA A 46 -3.09 50.92 20.26
CA ALA A 46 -3.54 51.98 19.35
C ALA A 46 -2.36 52.81 18.80
N PRO A 47 -2.56 53.66 17.77
CA PRO A 47 -1.48 54.38 17.09
C PRO A 47 -1.29 55.81 17.62
N ALA A 48 -0.08 56.36 17.51
CA ALA A 48 0.18 57.79 17.58
C ALA A 48 1.50 58.15 16.83
N ASP A 49 1.38 59.04 15.85
CA ASP A 49 2.07 60.34 15.69
C ASP A 49 3.52 60.44 16.20
N GLY A 50 4.53 60.93 15.47
CA GLY A 50 4.58 61.95 14.43
C GLY A 50 5.67 62.96 14.85
N SER A 51 6.71 63.15 14.02
CA SER A 51 7.57 64.36 13.91
C SER A 51 8.92 64.00 13.29
N GLU A 52 9.20 64.49 12.08
CA GLU A 52 10.57 64.67 11.60
C GLU A 52 10.69 66.04 10.90
N SER A 53 11.83 66.67 11.16
CA SER A 53 12.12 68.09 11.06
C SER A 53 12.59 68.52 9.66
N ASP A 54 12.25 69.75 9.29
CA ASP A 54 12.59 70.45 8.05
C ASP A 54 14.10 70.53 7.75
N ARG A 55 14.45 70.41 6.45
CA ARG A 55 15.59 71.12 5.85
C ARG A 55 15.24 71.60 4.43
N GLU A 56 15.37 72.90 4.23
CA GLU A 56 15.21 73.59 2.95
C GLU A 56 16.30 73.26 1.92
N GLY A 57 15.96 73.39 0.64
CA GLY A 57 16.94 73.41 -0.44
C GLY A 57 16.36 73.49 -1.86
N SER A 58 15.99 74.71 -2.26
CA SER A 58 16.10 75.28 -3.63
C SER A 58 15.29 74.71 -4.82
N SER A 59 14.39 75.55 -5.34
CA SER A 59 13.95 75.61 -6.77
C SER A 59 15.09 76.08 -7.69
N PRO A 60 15.08 75.93 -9.06
CA PRO A 60 13.98 76.24 -10.02
C PRO A 60 13.98 75.36 -11.33
N PRO A 61 13.43 75.73 -12.52
CA PRO A 61 12.25 76.53 -12.95
C PRO A 61 11.26 75.70 -13.86
N PRO A 62 10.18 76.29 -14.44
CA PRO A 62 9.17 75.56 -15.20
C PRO A 62 9.40 75.58 -16.72
N HIS A 63 9.31 74.42 -17.37
CA HIS A 63 9.23 74.26 -18.83
C HIS A 63 8.22 73.16 -19.15
N SER A 64 7.04 73.56 -19.62
CA SER A 64 6.60 73.49 -21.02
C SER A 64 6.12 72.10 -21.44
N SER A 65 4.81 72.03 -21.74
CA SER A 65 4.17 70.98 -22.52
C SER A 65 4.99 70.65 -23.77
N ALA A 66 5.51 69.43 -23.85
CA ALA A 66 6.13 68.89 -25.04
C ALA A 66 5.58 67.48 -25.29
N ALA A 67 5.47 67.17 -26.57
CA ALA A 67 4.72 66.10 -27.17
C ALA A 67 5.08 64.71 -26.65
N ALA A 68 4.13 63.78 -26.81
CA ALA A 68 4.35 62.36 -26.75
C ALA A 68 5.30 61.96 -27.90
N ASP A 69 6.60 62.02 -27.63
CA ASP A 69 7.59 61.33 -28.44
C ASP A 69 7.56 59.85 -28.05
N GLU A 70 7.06 59.02 -28.97
CA GLU A 70 7.20 57.57 -28.92
C GLU A 70 8.69 57.22 -28.92
N TYR A 71 9.27 57.09 -27.72
CA TYR A 71 10.59 56.52 -27.54
C TYR A 71 10.55 55.07 -28.02
N GLU A 72 11.18 54.79 -29.17
CA GLU A 72 11.44 53.44 -29.66
C GLU A 72 12.42 52.74 -28.69
N ILE A 73 11.85 52.08 -27.68
CA ILE A 73 12.61 51.30 -26.71
C ILE A 73 13.31 50.15 -27.46
N SER A 74 14.64 50.22 -27.57
CA SER A 74 15.52 49.16 -28.08
C SER A 74 15.15 47.79 -27.51
N GLU A 75 15.18 46.75 -28.34
CA GLU A 75 14.80 45.37 -27.97
C GLU A 75 15.57 44.86 -26.74
N GLU A 76 16.84 45.25 -26.60
CA GLU A 76 17.68 44.91 -25.44
C GLU A 76 17.17 45.58 -24.16
N SER A 77 16.66 46.81 -24.25
CA SER A 77 16.08 47.54 -23.10
C SER A 77 14.73 46.95 -22.67
N ARG A 78 13.92 46.47 -23.64
CA ARG A 78 12.68 45.74 -23.34
C ARG A 78 12.98 44.43 -22.61
N ALA A 79 13.96 43.66 -23.08
CA ALA A 79 14.36 42.40 -22.45
C ALA A 79 14.92 42.58 -21.04
N VAL A 80 15.71 43.63 -20.79
CA VAL A 80 16.22 43.95 -19.45
C VAL A 80 15.08 44.34 -18.50
N ARG A 81 14.15 45.18 -18.98
CA ARG A 81 12.98 45.60 -18.19
C ARG A 81 12.05 44.43 -17.88
N GLU A 82 11.82 43.53 -18.83
CA GLU A 82 11.03 42.31 -18.62
C GLU A 82 11.70 41.37 -17.60
N ARG A 83 13.02 41.18 -17.66
CA ARG A 83 13.76 40.39 -16.65
C ARG A 83 13.66 41.02 -15.26
N GLN A 84 13.80 42.34 -15.18
CA GLN A 84 13.67 43.07 -13.92
C GLN A 84 12.24 42.96 -13.36
N GLU A 85 11.24 43.04 -14.22
CA GLU A 85 9.83 42.89 -13.84
C GLU A 85 9.53 41.47 -13.36
N LYS A 86 9.99 40.43 -14.07
CA LYS A 86 9.88 39.03 -13.63
C LYS A 86 10.56 38.79 -12.28
N ALA A 87 11.78 39.29 -12.10
CA ALA A 87 12.50 39.19 -10.83
C ALA A 87 11.74 39.89 -9.69
N ARG A 88 11.10 41.04 -9.97
CA ARG A 88 10.25 41.74 -9.01
C ARG A 88 9.00 40.93 -8.67
N GLN A 89 8.35 40.33 -9.66
CA GLN A 89 7.17 39.48 -9.46
C GLN A 89 7.52 38.24 -8.63
N GLU A 90 8.63 37.55 -8.93
CA GLU A 90 9.10 36.41 -8.14
C GLU A 90 9.39 36.79 -6.68
N LEU A 91 10.02 37.95 -6.45
CA LEU A 91 10.30 38.44 -5.11
C LEU A 91 8.99 38.70 -4.34
N LEU A 92 8.00 39.30 -5.00
CA LEU A 92 6.67 39.51 -4.42
C LEU A 92 5.97 38.20 -4.09
N LEU A 93 6.03 37.19 -4.98
CA LEU A 93 5.46 35.86 -4.75
C LEU A 93 6.16 35.13 -3.59
N LYS A 94 7.49 35.17 -3.53
CA LYS A 94 8.28 34.61 -2.41
C LYS A 94 7.94 35.29 -1.08
N ARG A 95 7.77 36.61 -1.09
CA ARG A 95 7.37 37.38 0.10
C ARG A 95 5.95 37.02 0.55
N LYS A 96 5.02 36.86 -0.39
CA LYS A 96 3.66 36.35 -0.11
C LYS A 96 3.68 34.93 0.44
N ALA A 97 4.52 34.05 -0.11
CA ALA A 97 4.64 32.66 0.34
C ALA A 97 5.12 32.58 1.78
N TYR A 98 6.16 33.34 2.13
CA TYR A 98 6.65 33.38 3.51
C TYR A 98 5.64 34.00 4.49
N ALA A 99 4.86 35.00 4.05
CA ALA A 99 3.82 35.62 4.86
C ALA A 99 2.56 34.74 5.03
N MET A 100 2.36 33.75 4.15
CA MET A 100 1.19 32.88 4.16
C MET A 100 1.23 31.91 5.35
N ALA A 101 0.16 31.92 6.14
CA ALA A 101 -0.01 30.98 7.25
C ALA A 101 -0.31 29.58 6.71
N VAL A 102 0.62 28.64 6.93
CA VAL A 102 0.48 27.22 6.59
C VAL A 102 0.61 26.39 7.87
N PRO A 103 -0.11 25.26 8.01
CA PRO A 103 -0.03 24.41 9.19
C PRO A 103 1.42 24.02 9.55
N THR A 104 1.72 24.03 10.84
CA THR A 104 3.01 23.61 11.39
C THR A 104 3.10 22.12 11.66
N ASN A 105 1.96 21.43 11.77
CA ASN A 105 1.91 19.98 11.99
C ASN A 105 2.28 19.24 10.67
N PRO A 106 3.26 18.31 10.69
CA PRO A 106 3.66 17.55 9.51
C PRO A 106 2.51 16.77 8.88
N GLU A 107 1.60 16.22 9.68
CA GLU A 107 0.45 15.45 9.20
C GLU A 107 -0.54 16.33 8.46
N ALA A 108 -0.82 17.53 8.99
CA ALA A 108 -1.69 18.50 8.35
C ALA A 108 -1.12 18.98 7.00
N VAL A 109 0.20 19.17 6.91
CA VAL A 109 0.88 19.50 5.64
C VAL A 109 0.74 18.37 4.62
N ARG A 110 0.95 17.12 5.04
CA ARG A 110 0.81 15.94 4.16
C ARG A 110 -0.63 15.75 3.70
N ALA A 111 -1.60 15.94 4.59
CA ALA A 111 -3.02 15.90 4.26
C ALA A 111 -3.38 16.98 3.25
N ARG A 112 -2.89 18.21 3.44
CA ARG A 112 -3.17 19.32 2.52
C ARG A 112 -2.56 19.12 1.14
N LEU A 113 -1.31 18.64 1.07
CA LEU A 113 -0.68 18.28 -0.21
C LEU A 113 -1.46 17.17 -0.93
N ARG A 114 -1.92 16.14 -0.19
CA ARG A 114 -2.78 15.08 -0.74
C ARG A 114 -4.11 15.62 -1.27
N ARG A 115 -4.76 16.54 -0.54
CA ARG A 115 -5.98 17.23 -0.99
C ARG A 115 -5.73 18.07 -2.25
N LEU A 116 -4.56 18.67 -2.39
CA LEU A 116 -4.20 19.43 -3.59
C LEU A 116 -3.77 18.53 -4.77
N GLY A 117 -3.79 17.20 -4.62
CA GLY A 117 -3.32 16.26 -5.65
C GLY A 117 -1.80 16.31 -5.89
N GLU A 118 -1.05 16.98 -5.01
CA GLU A 118 0.38 17.19 -5.13
C GLU A 118 1.15 16.08 -4.40
N PRO A 119 2.35 15.67 -4.87
CA PRO A 119 3.13 14.62 -4.23
C PRO A 119 3.38 14.93 -2.74
N VAL A 120 3.06 13.98 -1.86
CA VAL A 120 3.08 14.22 -0.40
C VAL A 120 4.51 14.43 0.12
N THR A 121 5.48 13.67 -0.39
CA THR A 121 6.90 13.75 -0.01
C THR A 121 7.77 13.55 -1.25
N LEU A 122 8.66 14.50 -1.53
CA LEU A 122 9.68 14.34 -2.57
C LEU A 122 10.94 13.67 -2.01
N PHE A 123 11.76 13.06 -2.87
CA PHE A 123 13.01 12.42 -2.45
C PHE A 123 13.97 13.46 -1.86
N GLY A 124 14.50 13.20 -0.67
CA GLY A 124 15.40 14.12 0.05
C GLY A 124 14.71 15.31 0.74
N GLU A 125 13.40 15.47 0.59
CA GLU A 125 12.65 16.61 1.14
C GLU A 125 12.46 16.49 2.66
N ARG A 126 12.93 17.51 3.39
CA ARG A 126 12.69 17.62 4.85
C ARG A 126 11.32 18.23 5.15
N GLU A 127 10.87 18.12 6.40
CA GLU A 127 9.57 18.67 6.83
C GLU A 127 9.43 20.17 6.57
N MET A 128 10.50 20.95 6.78
CA MET A 128 10.51 22.38 6.52
C MET A 128 10.38 22.70 5.03
N GLU A 129 11.13 21.99 4.18
CA GLU A 129 11.09 22.12 2.72
C GLU A 129 9.71 21.72 2.17
N ARG A 130 9.09 20.69 2.75
CA ARG A 130 7.71 20.32 2.44
C ARG A 130 6.71 21.42 2.78
N ARG A 131 6.90 22.08 3.93
CA ARG A 131 6.08 23.23 4.34
C ARG A 131 6.29 24.42 3.41
N ASP A 132 7.53 24.66 2.96
CA ASP A 132 7.88 25.70 1.99
C ASP A 132 7.27 25.42 0.61
N ARG A 133 7.28 24.17 0.18
CA ARG A 133 6.61 23.75 -1.06
C ARG A 133 5.11 23.94 -0.97
N LEU A 134 4.48 23.55 0.15
CA LEU A 134 3.06 23.80 0.36
C LEU A 134 2.73 25.31 0.32
N ARG A 135 3.57 26.17 0.94
CA ARG A 135 3.46 27.64 0.83
C ARG A 135 3.50 28.11 -0.62
N ALA A 136 4.50 27.65 -1.38
CA ALA A 136 4.69 28.05 -2.77
C ALA A 136 3.51 27.63 -3.66
N ILE A 137 3.00 26.41 -3.45
CA ILE A 137 1.85 25.87 -4.17
C ILE A 137 0.59 26.68 -3.85
N MET A 138 0.32 26.97 -2.58
CA MET A 138 -0.85 27.75 -2.17
C MET A 138 -0.84 29.17 -2.75
N VAL A 139 0.32 29.86 -2.74
CA VAL A 139 0.45 31.20 -3.36
C VAL A 139 0.23 31.18 -4.86
N ARG A 140 0.74 30.15 -5.56
CA ARG A 140 0.54 30.00 -7.00
C ARG A 140 -0.94 29.83 -7.32
N LEU A 141 -1.61 28.95 -6.58
CA LEU A 141 -3.05 28.70 -6.72
C LEU A 141 -3.91 29.92 -6.36
N ASP A 142 -3.49 30.74 -5.40
CA ASP A 142 -4.14 32.01 -5.05
C ASP A 142 -4.01 33.05 -6.16
N ALA A 143 -2.82 33.16 -6.77
CA ALA A 143 -2.61 34.07 -7.90
C ALA A 143 -3.48 33.69 -9.12
N GLU A 144 -3.78 32.40 -9.28
CA GLU A 144 -4.64 31.86 -10.33
C GLU A 144 -6.14 31.90 -9.95
N GLY A 145 -6.49 32.27 -8.70
CA GLY A 145 -7.86 32.27 -8.19
C GLY A 145 -8.50 30.88 -8.11
N GLN A 146 -7.67 29.82 -8.14
CA GLN A 146 -8.10 28.43 -8.11
C GLN A 146 -8.09 27.85 -6.70
N LEU A 147 -7.33 28.45 -5.77
CA LEU A 147 -7.21 27.93 -4.41
C LEU A 147 -8.58 27.82 -3.74
N GLU A 148 -9.35 28.91 -3.66
CA GLU A 148 -10.67 28.89 -3.01
C GLU A 148 -11.63 27.88 -3.64
N ARG A 149 -11.57 27.69 -4.96
CA ARG A 149 -12.44 26.74 -5.67
C ARG A 149 -12.08 25.29 -5.32
N LEU A 150 -10.78 24.96 -5.32
CA LEU A 150 -10.30 23.63 -5.01
C LEU A 150 -10.52 23.28 -3.54
N LEU A 151 -10.34 24.25 -2.64
CA LEU A 151 -10.59 24.03 -1.23
C LEU A 151 -12.08 23.84 -0.94
N ARG A 152 -12.96 24.66 -1.51
CA ARG A 152 -14.41 24.48 -1.35
C ARG A 152 -14.89 23.17 -1.95
N ALA A 153 -14.43 22.81 -3.15
CA ALA A 153 -14.78 21.52 -3.76
C ALA A 153 -14.37 20.34 -2.86
N HIS A 154 -13.19 20.42 -2.23
CA HIS A 154 -12.73 19.37 -1.33
C HIS A 154 -13.46 19.36 0.01
N ASP A 155 -13.79 20.53 0.56
CA ASP A 155 -14.56 20.66 1.80
C ASP A 155 -16.02 20.19 1.58
N GLU A 156 -16.60 20.44 0.40
CA GLU A 156 -17.91 19.90 -0.03
C GLU A 156 -17.87 18.38 -0.22
N GLU A 157 -16.79 17.84 -0.79
CA GLU A 157 -16.58 16.39 -0.92
C GLU A 157 -16.38 15.71 0.44
N GLU A 158 -15.64 16.34 1.36
CA GLU A 158 -15.45 15.85 2.73
C GLU A 158 -16.76 15.90 3.52
N GLN A 159 -17.54 16.98 3.40
CA GLN A 159 -18.88 17.07 3.99
C GLN A 159 -19.86 16.07 3.38
N ALA A 160 -19.79 15.81 2.07
CA ALA A 160 -20.61 14.79 1.43
C ALA A 160 -20.21 13.37 1.87
N ALA A 161 -18.90 13.11 2.04
CA ALA A 161 -18.39 11.83 2.54
C ALA A 161 -18.73 11.63 4.03
N GLU A 162 -18.63 12.66 4.86
CA GLU A 162 -19.05 12.64 6.26
C GLU A 162 -20.56 12.49 6.40
N ALA A 163 -21.36 13.16 5.57
CA ALA A 163 -22.81 12.98 5.53
C ALA A 163 -23.18 11.55 5.09
N ALA A 164 -22.51 11.00 4.08
CA ALA A 164 -22.70 9.61 3.66
C ALA A 164 -22.24 8.60 4.72
N ALA A 165 -21.18 8.92 5.48
CA ALA A 165 -20.70 8.09 6.58
C ALA A 165 -21.59 8.19 7.82
N ALA A 166 -22.20 9.35 8.08
CA ALA A 166 -23.17 9.58 9.14
C ALA A 166 -24.51 8.90 8.82
N GLU A 167 -25.01 8.99 7.58
CA GLU A 167 -26.16 8.21 7.13
C GLU A 167 -25.88 6.70 7.14
N ALA A 168 -24.64 6.29 6.91
CA ALA A 168 -24.22 4.89 7.08
C ALA A 168 -23.96 4.49 8.56
N GLY A 169 -23.99 5.45 9.49
CA GLY A 169 -23.62 5.29 10.90
C GLY A 169 -24.79 5.22 11.88
N GLU A 170 -26.02 5.48 11.46
CA GLU A 170 -27.23 5.42 12.32
C GLU A 170 -27.99 4.08 12.25
N GLY A 171 -27.44 3.07 11.58
CA GLY A 171 -27.91 1.68 11.67
C GLY A 171 -26.79 0.77 12.19
N GLU A 172 -26.98 0.20 13.38
CA GLU A 172 -26.19 -0.96 13.87
C GLU A 172 -26.43 -2.18 12.96
N GLU A 173 -25.85 -2.17 11.78
CA GLU A 173 -25.67 -3.31 10.87
C GLU A 173 -24.85 -2.75 9.71
N GLY A 174 -23.51 -2.91 9.78
CA GLY A 174 -22.64 -2.64 8.62
C GLY A 174 -23.24 -3.30 7.38
N PRO A 175 -23.06 -2.73 6.17
CA PRO A 175 -23.86 -3.07 5.00
C PRO A 175 -23.95 -4.58 4.85
N ILE A 176 -25.14 -5.13 5.12
CA ILE A 176 -25.40 -6.56 4.94
C ILE A 176 -25.16 -6.81 3.45
N LYS A 177 -23.98 -7.33 3.13
CA LYS A 177 -23.59 -7.71 1.78
C LYS A 177 -24.37 -8.96 1.44
N TYR A 178 -25.65 -8.78 1.11
CA TYR A 178 -26.46 -9.84 0.52
C TYR A 178 -25.72 -10.34 -0.72
N PRO A 179 -25.44 -11.64 -0.84
CA PRO A 179 -24.97 -12.19 -2.11
C PRO A 179 -26.07 -11.94 -3.13
N PHE A 180 -25.86 -10.96 -3.99
CA PHE A 180 -26.76 -10.74 -5.12
C PHE A 180 -26.63 -11.95 -6.05
N PHE A 181 -27.67 -12.78 -6.09
CA PHE A 181 -27.71 -13.92 -6.99
C PHE A 181 -28.16 -13.47 -8.37
N THR A 182 -27.28 -13.61 -9.34
CA THR A 182 -27.61 -13.43 -10.75
C THR A 182 -28.08 -14.74 -11.36
N VAL A 183 -29.04 -14.65 -12.29
CA VAL A 183 -29.47 -15.80 -13.08
C VAL A 183 -28.31 -16.21 -13.99
N GLY A 184 -27.90 -17.47 -13.91
CA GLY A 184 -26.87 -18.05 -14.77
C GLY A 184 -27.42 -18.52 -16.12
N SER A 185 -26.53 -18.87 -17.06
CA SER A 185 -26.93 -19.46 -18.34
C SER A 185 -27.55 -20.86 -18.16
N GLN A 186 -28.35 -21.28 -19.14
CA GLN A 186 -28.94 -22.63 -19.13
C GLN A 186 -27.87 -23.74 -19.19
N GLU A 187 -26.76 -23.50 -19.89
CA GLU A 187 -25.61 -24.41 -19.93
C GLU A 187 -24.99 -24.62 -18.56
N LEU A 188 -24.86 -23.54 -17.77
CA LEU A 188 -24.34 -23.62 -16.41
C LEU A 188 -25.29 -24.42 -15.50
N LEU A 189 -26.60 -24.26 -15.68
CA LEU A 189 -27.59 -25.05 -14.94
C LEU A 189 -27.44 -26.55 -15.26
N GLN A 190 -27.35 -26.90 -16.54
CA GLN A 190 -27.16 -28.30 -16.97
C GLN A 190 -25.85 -28.89 -16.43
N ALA A 191 -24.73 -28.15 -16.55
CA ALA A 191 -23.45 -28.58 -16.00
C ALA A 191 -23.51 -28.80 -14.49
N ARG A 192 -24.20 -27.94 -13.73
CA ARG A 192 -24.41 -28.11 -12.29
C ARG A 192 -25.20 -29.37 -11.96
N VAL A 193 -26.25 -29.67 -12.74
CA VAL A 193 -27.03 -30.90 -12.59
C VAL A 193 -26.15 -32.13 -12.83
N ASP A 194 -25.30 -32.09 -13.85
CA ASP A 194 -24.41 -33.22 -14.17
C ASP A 194 -23.31 -33.39 -13.11
N ILE A 195 -22.73 -32.30 -12.61
CA ILE A 195 -21.81 -32.31 -11.45
C ILE A 195 -22.52 -32.86 -10.21
N ALA A 196 -23.77 -32.48 -9.95
CA ALA A 196 -24.54 -32.98 -8.81
C ALA A 196 -24.77 -34.49 -8.93
N LYS A 197 -25.23 -34.99 -10.09
CA LYS A 197 -25.41 -36.43 -10.33
C LYS A 197 -24.11 -37.22 -10.15
N TYR A 198 -23.00 -36.71 -10.70
CA TYR A 198 -21.68 -37.34 -10.57
C TYR A 198 -21.16 -37.34 -9.12
N SER A 199 -21.28 -36.21 -8.42
CA SER A 199 -20.74 -36.05 -7.07
C SER A 199 -21.56 -36.76 -6.00
N LEU A 200 -22.90 -36.73 -6.08
CA LEU A 200 -23.77 -37.37 -5.09
C LEU A 200 -23.58 -38.89 -5.06
N ALA A 201 -23.52 -39.54 -6.23
CA ALA A 201 -23.29 -40.98 -6.30
C ALA A 201 -21.92 -41.38 -5.71
N ARG A 202 -20.86 -40.61 -6.02
CA ARG A 202 -19.53 -40.84 -5.45
C ARG A 202 -19.46 -40.55 -3.95
N ALA A 203 -20.16 -39.52 -3.49
CA ALA A 203 -20.24 -39.17 -2.08
C ALA A 203 -20.92 -40.28 -1.28
N ALA A 204 -22.04 -40.83 -1.78
CA ALA A 204 -22.71 -41.98 -1.17
C ALA A 204 -21.76 -43.18 -1.06
N GLY A 205 -21.10 -43.57 -2.16
CA GLY A 205 -20.13 -44.67 -2.14
C GLY A 205 -18.92 -44.42 -1.23
N ARG A 206 -18.44 -43.17 -1.10
CA ARG A 206 -17.39 -42.80 -0.14
C ARG A 206 -17.87 -42.93 1.30
N LEU A 207 -19.09 -42.49 1.61
CA LEU A 207 -19.67 -42.61 2.95
C LEU A 207 -19.92 -44.07 3.33
N ASP A 208 -20.39 -44.90 2.39
CA ASP A 208 -20.61 -46.32 2.65
C ASP A 208 -19.29 -47.05 2.95
N ARG A 209 -18.21 -46.73 2.21
CA ARG A 209 -16.87 -47.25 2.53
C ARG A 209 -16.38 -46.80 3.91
N ALA A 210 -16.58 -45.54 4.25
CA ALA A 210 -16.19 -45.00 5.56
C ALA A 210 -17.01 -45.63 6.71
N ARG A 211 -18.32 -45.87 6.51
CA ARG A 211 -19.17 -46.56 7.48
C ARG A 211 -18.71 -47.99 7.69
N ARG A 212 -18.46 -48.75 6.61
CA ARG A 212 -17.95 -50.12 6.70
C ARG A 212 -16.63 -50.20 7.47
N ARG A 213 -15.65 -49.35 7.12
CA ARG A 213 -14.37 -49.29 7.85
C ARG A 213 -14.53 -48.95 9.34
N ARG A 214 -15.51 -48.13 9.70
CA ARG A 214 -15.78 -47.78 11.10
C ARG A 214 -16.50 -48.90 11.86
N GLU A 215 -17.35 -49.66 11.18
CA GLU A 215 -18.17 -50.74 11.77
C GLU A 215 -17.39 -52.05 11.89
N ASP A 216 -16.35 -52.24 11.08
CA ASP A 216 -15.49 -53.42 11.11
C ASP A 216 -14.55 -53.37 12.33
N PRO A 217 -14.64 -54.32 13.27
CA PRO A 217 -13.78 -54.36 14.46
C PRO A 217 -12.33 -54.79 14.15
N ASP A 218 -12.07 -55.36 12.98
CA ASP A 218 -10.72 -55.80 12.57
C ASP A 218 -9.90 -54.66 11.93
N GLU A 219 -10.54 -53.54 11.58
CA GLU A 219 -9.89 -52.35 11.02
C GLU A 219 -9.38 -51.43 12.14
N ASP A 220 -8.05 -51.33 12.28
CA ASP A 220 -7.40 -50.44 13.23
C ASP A 220 -6.79 -49.22 12.50
N PRO A 221 -7.44 -48.04 12.56
CA PRO A 221 -6.98 -46.85 11.86
C PRO A 221 -5.65 -46.32 12.41
N ASP A 222 -5.34 -46.58 13.69
CA ASP A 222 -4.11 -46.12 14.32
C ASP A 222 -2.93 -46.98 13.85
N ALA A 223 -3.13 -48.30 13.73
CA ALA A 223 -2.14 -49.20 13.17
C ALA A 223 -1.87 -48.94 11.67
N GLU A 224 -2.92 -48.66 10.87
CA GLU A 224 -2.75 -48.24 9.47
C GLU A 224 -1.94 -46.94 9.37
N ALA A 225 -2.23 -45.95 10.21
CA ALA A 225 -1.51 -44.68 10.23
C ALA A 225 -0.03 -44.87 10.62
N GLU A 226 0.25 -45.70 11.63
CA GLU A 226 1.62 -46.03 12.04
C GLU A 226 2.39 -46.73 10.91
N LEU A 227 1.75 -47.66 10.20
CA LEU A 227 2.36 -48.33 9.05
C LEU A 227 2.71 -47.35 7.93
N VAL A 228 1.81 -46.40 7.61
CA VAL A 228 2.09 -45.35 6.61
C VAL A 228 3.23 -44.45 7.05
N LEU A 229 3.30 -44.09 8.34
CA LEU A 229 4.42 -43.34 8.91
C LEU A 229 5.73 -44.10 8.78
N GLN A 230 5.76 -45.38 9.14
CA GLN A 230 6.94 -46.23 9.00
C GLN A 230 7.40 -46.30 7.53
N GLN A 231 6.48 -46.48 6.58
CA GLN A 231 6.81 -46.43 5.16
C GLN A 231 7.38 -45.07 4.72
N ALA A 232 6.77 -43.97 5.18
CA ALA A 232 7.22 -42.62 4.87
C ALA A 232 8.60 -42.30 5.46
N THR A 233 8.97 -42.87 6.61
CA THR A 233 10.34 -42.73 7.16
C THR A 233 11.40 -43.37 6.27
N GLY A 234 11.02 -44.35 5.45
CA GLY A 234 11.89 -44.99 4.47
C GLY A 234 12.04 -44.20 3.16
N PHE A 235 11.35 -43.07 2.99
CA PHE A 235 11.46 -42.28 1.77
C PHE A 235 12.83 -41.62 1.65
N ALA A 236 13.55 -41.97 0.58
CA ALA A 236 14.80 -41.36 0.18
C ALA A 236 14.69 -40.84 -1.25
N LEU A 237 15.51 -39.85 -1.60
CA LEU A 237 15.60 -39.37 -2.97
C LEU A 237 16.22 -40.43 -3.87
N ASP A 238 15.41 -41.01 -4.75
CA ASP A 238 15.87 -42.01 -5.73
C ASP A 238 16.53 -41.34 -6.95
N CYS A 239 15.87 -40.32 -7.52
CA CYS A 239 16.35 -39.61 -8.69
C CYS A 239 16.06 -38.10 -8.64
N SER A 240 16.92 -37.32 -9.29
CA SER A 240 16.73 -35.88 -9.51
C SER A 240 17.07 -35.55 -10.96
N GLU A 241 16.19 -34.80 -11.62
CA GLU A 241 16.34 -34.40 -13.01
C GLU A 241 16.10 -32.89 -13.17
N ILE A 242 16.85 -32.26 -14.08
CA ILE A 242 16.76 -30.82 -14.33
C ILE A 242 15.53 -30.54 -15.20
N GLY A 243 14.55 -29.82 -14.67
CA GLY A 243 13.30 -29.53 -15.38
C GLY A 243 13.33 -28.31 -16.30
N ASP A 244 14.03 -27.24 -15.90
CA ASP A 244 14.12 -25.98 -16.66
C ASP A 244 15.25 -25.07 -16.13
N ASP A 245 15.54 -23.99 -16.88
CA ASP A 245 16.43 -22.90 -16.48
C ASP A 245 15.82 -22.02 -15.36
N ARG A 246 14.49 -22.08 -15.21
CA ARG A 246 13.72 -21.34 -14.20
C ARG A 246 13.12 -22.28 -13.16
N PRO A 247 12.80 -21.80 -11.95
CA PRO A 247 12.13 -22.65 -10.97
C PRO A 247 10.80 -23.18 -11.50
N LEU A 248 10.56 -24.46 -11.21
CA LEU A 248 9.29 -25.12 -11.45
C LEU A 248 8.25 -24.62 -10.46
N THR A 249 7.01 -24.46 -10.93
CA THR A 249 5.88 -23.92 -10.14
C THR A 249 4.85 -24.98 -9.77
N GLY A 250 4.89 -26.14 -10.42
CA GLY A 250 4.00 -27.24 -10.08
C GLY A 250 4.35 -28.52 -10.82
N CYS A 251 3.95 -29.65 -10.25
CA CYS A 251 4.00 -30.96 -10.86
C CYS A 251 2.69 -31.72 -10.65
N SER A 252 2.36 -32.63 -11.56
CA SER A 252 1.16 -33.47 -11.46
C SER A 252 1.40 -34.83 -12.09
N PHE A 253 1.00 -35.89 -11.39
CA PHE A 253 1.07 -37.26 -11.88
C PHE A 253 -0.14 -37.59 -12.76
N SER A 254 0.07 -38.46 -13.73
CA SER A 254 -1.03 -39.10 -14.45
C SER A 254 -1.80 -40.05 -13.53
N TYR A 255 -3.05 -40.41 -13.90
CA TYR A 255 -3.90 -41.28 -13.08
C TYR A 255 -3.30 -42.68 -12.84
N ASP A 256 -2.51 -43.16 -13.80
CA ASP A 256 -1.78 -44.44 -13.75
C ASP A 256 -0.39 -44.31 -13.09
N GLY A 257 0.02 -43.10 -12.69
CA GLY A 257 1.32 -42.84 -12.05
C GLY A 257 2.53 -43.05 -12.98
N SER A 258 2.34 -43.23 -14.29
CA SER A 258 3.43 -43.51 -15.23
C SER A 258 4.11 -42.26 -15.78
N LEU A 259 3.41 -41.13 -15.77
CA LEU A 259 3.90 -39.85 -16.28
C LEU A 259 3.84 -38.77 -15.20
N LEU A 260 4.82 -37.86 -15.24
CA LEU A 260 4.86 -36.65 -14.44
C LEU A 260 4.83 -35.44 -15.39
N ALA A 261 3.89 -34.52 -15.20
CA ALA A 261 3.92 -33.22 -15.85
C ALA A 261 4.57 -32.19 -14.93
N THR A 262 5.51 -31.39 -15.42
CA THR A 262 6.09 -30.26 -14.68
C THR A 262 5.87 -28.94 -15.40
N ARG A 263 5.63 -27.87 -14.64
CA ARG A 263 5.37 -26.53 -15.16
C ARG A 263 6.45 -25.56 -14.70
N SER A 264 6.97 -24.78 -15.64
CA SER A 264 7.89 -23.67 -15.36
C SER A 264 7.15 -22.39 -14.95
N SER A 265 7.84 -21.50 -14.24
CA SER A 265 7.37 -20.13 -13.96
C SER A 265 7.27 -19.23 -15.20
N LEU A 266 7.83 -19.64 -16.34
CA LEU A 266 7.69 -18.90 -17.59
C LEU A 266 6.27 -19.02 -18.17
N PRO A 267 5.61 -17.90 -18.52
CA PRO A 267 4.23 -17.91 -19.01
C PRO A 267 4.06 -18.53 -20.40
N HIS A 268 5.14 -18.54 -21.21
CA HIS A 268 5.11 -19.03 -22.59
C HIS A 268 5.65 -20.45 -22.76
N ARG A 269 6.13 -21.09 -21.69
CA ARG A 269 6.72 -22.43 -21.79
C ARG A 269 5.65 -23.49 -21.60
N ILE A 270 5.62 -24.44 -22.52
CA ILE A 270 4.74 -25.61 -22.47
C ILE A 270 5.21 -26.52 -21.32
N PRO A 271 4.30 -27.17 -20.57
CA PRO A 271 4.67 -28.15 -19.55
C PRO A 271 5.50 -29.30 -20.14
N SER A 272 6.54 -29.71 -19.42
CA SER A 272 7.34 -30.89 -19.78
C SER A 272 6.70 -32.15 -19.22
N ILE A 273 6.78 -33.25 -19.96
CA ILE A 273 6.27 -34.56 -19.54
C ILE A 273 7.45 -35.50 -19.36
N TRP A 274 7.50 -36.17 -18.21
CA TRP A 274 8.55 -37.10 -17.81
C TRP A 274 7.95 -38.47 -17.61
N LYS A 275 8.72 -39.51 -17.90
CA LYS A 275 8.32 -40.89 -17.66
C LYS A 275 8.89 -41.35 -16.33
N ILE A 276 8.02 -41.82 -15.43
CA ILE A 276 8.43 -42.29 -14.12
C ILE A 276 8.98 -43.71 -14.26
N PRO A 277 10.17 -44.01 -13.70
CA PRO A 277 10.73 -45.35 -13.76
C PRO A 277 9.85 -46.33 -12.97
N ARG A 278 9.70 -47.55 -13.50
CA ARG A 278 8.83 -48.61 -12.94
C ARG A 278 9.23 -49.11 -11.55
N ASN A 279 10.40 -48.70 -11.06
CA ASN A 279 10.90 -49.05 -9.74
C ASN A 279 10.32 -48.14 -8.64
N CYS A 280 9.74 -47.00 -9.02
CA CYS A 280 8.99 -46.12 -8.13
C CYS A 280 7.50 -46.51 -8.19
N GLN A 281 7.14 -47.67 -7.66
CA GLN A 281 5.74 -48.02 -7.44
C GLN A 281 5.32 -47.50 -6.06
N PHE A 282 4.34 -46.60 -6.05
CA PHE A 282 3.65 -46.10 -4.86
C PHE A 282 2.45 -46.98 -4.52
#